data_AF-A0AAP3EKP3-F1
#
_entry.id   AF-A0AAP3EKP3-F1
#
_cell.length_a   1.000
_cell.length_b   1.000
_cell.length_c   1.000
_cell.angle_alpha   90.00
_cell.angle_beta   90.00
_cell.angle_gamma   90.00
#
_symmetry.space_group_name_H-M   'P 1'
#
loop_
_entity.id
_entity.type
_entity.pdbx_description
1 polymer ?
#
loop_
_entity_poly.entity_id
_entity_poly.type
_entity_poly.pdbx_seq_one_letter_code
_entity_poly.pdbx_strand_id
1 'polypeptide(L)'
;KTEIIEHSPSVPCGDEFNALQEILSSTPGVFWKPRKRKEYIVDSSDLRKYQILGFEDYNHYVGYLATNGLNNLVPEFQILDNADHYGDF
;
A
#
# COMPACT_ATOMS: atom_id res chain seq x y z
N LYS A 1 0.83 10.27 -8.57
CA LYS A 1 2.31 10.50 -8.63
C LYS A 1 2.96 9.96 -7.35
N THR A 2 4.08 9.22 -7.44
CA THR A 2 4.80 8.75 -6.24
C THR A 2 5.91 9.72 -5.90
N GLU A 3 5.87 10.28 -4.70
CA GLU A 3 6.93 11.11 -4.16
C GLU A 3 7.78 10.28 -3.19
N ILE A 4 9.09 10.37 -3.37
CA ILE A 4 10.06 9.62 -2.57
C ILE A 4 10.78 10.61 -1.68
N ILE A 5 10.61 10.47 -0.37
CA ILE A 5 11.35 11.25 0.63
C ILE A 5 12.46 10.36 1.18
N GLU A 6 13.70 10.80 1.00
CA GLU A 6 14.87 10.12 1.56
C GLU A 6 15.24 10.74 2.90
N HIS A 7 15.20 9.93 3.96
CA HIS A 7 15.61 10.33 5.28
C HIS A 7 17.07 9.92 5.53
N SER A 8 17.84 10.84 6.08
CA SER A 8 19.17 10.53 6.62
C SER A 8 19.08 9.43 7.69
N PRO A 9 20.10 8.59 7.85
CA PRO A 9 20.10 7.57 8.89
C PRO A 9 19.97 8.24 10.26
N SER A 10 19.03 7.76 11.08
CA SER A 10 18.91 8.22 12.46
C SER A 10 20.08 7.65 13.27
N VAL A 11 20.73 8.51 14.05
CA VAL A 11 21.81 8.12 14.98
C VAL A 11 21.19 8.09 16.38
N PRO A 12 21.33 6.99 17.14
CA PRO A 12 20.86 6.94 18.52
C PRO A 12 21.58 7.99 19.37
N CYS A 13 20.91 8.51 20.40
CA CYS A 13 21.42 9.57 21.28
C CYS A 13 21.18 9.20 22.75
N GLY A 14 21.94 9.82 23.66
CA GLY A 14 21.80 9.59 25.10
C GLY A 14 22.08 8.14 25.49
N ASP A 15 21.16 7.54 26.24
CA ASP A 15 21.32 6.16 26.76
C ASP A 15 21.41 5.11 25.64
N GLU A 16 20.69 5.32 24.53
CA GLU A 16 20.75 4.43 23.36
C GLU A 16 22.14 4.44 22.72
N PHE A 17 22.80 5.61 22.72
CA PHE A 17 24.16 5.73 22.21
C PHE A 17 25.17 5.03 23.12
N ASN A 18 24.99 5.16 24.44
CA ASN A 18 25.86 4.50 25.43
C ASN A 18 25.77 2.98 25.31
N ALA A 19 24.57 2.43 25.20
CA ALA A 19 24.36 0.99 25.00
C ALA A 19 24.99 0.49 23.69
N LEU A 20 24.89 1.28 22.61
CA LEU A 20 25.52 0.95 21.33
C LEU A 20 27.05 0.93 21.44
N GLN A 21 27.66 1.89 22.14
CA GLN A 21 29.11 1.89 22.38
C GLN A 21 29.55 0.68 23.20
N GLU A 22 28.80 0.32 24.23
CA GLU A 22 29.08 -0.87 25.05
C GLU A 22 29.12 -2.14 24.18
N ILE A 23 28.07 -2.37 23.37
CA ILE A 23 27.98 -3.54 22.48
C ILE A 23 29.12 -3.60 21.46
N LEU A 24 29.47 -2.46 20.87
CA LEU A 24 30.58 -2.37 19.90
C LEU A 24 31.92 -2.63 20.57
N SER A 25 32.11 -2.15 21.80
CA SER A 25 33.35 -2.36 22.55
C SER A 25 33.52 -3.80 23.03
N SER A 26 32.42 -4.49 23.34
CA SER A 26 32.43 -5.86 23.85
C SER A 26 32.57 -6.92 22.77
N THR A 27 32.33 -6.55 21.50
CA THR A 27 32.20 -7.52 20.40
C THR A 27 33.18 -7.22 19.27
N PRO A 28 34.35 -7.90 19.22
CA PRO A 28 35.36 -7.63 18.20
C PRO A 28 34.85 -8.00 16.80
N GLY A 29 35.08 -7.12 15.83
CA GLY A 29 34.69 -7.33 14.42
C GLY A 29 33.27 -6.88 14.06
N VAL A 30 32.48 -6.40 15.02
CA VAL A 30 31.16 -5.82 14.76
C VAL A 30 31.28 -4.31 14.50
N PHE A 31 30.49 -3.81 13.55
CA PHE A 31 30.41 -2.38 13.26
C PHE A 31 28.96 -1.96 13.09
N TRP A 32 28.65 -0.73 13.50
CA TRP A 32 27.34 -0.15 13.31
C TRP A 32 27.20 0.47 11.92
N LYS A 33 26.15 0.09 11.19
CA LYS A 33 25.83 0.65 9.86
C LYS A 33 24.36 1.07 9.83
N PRO A 34 24.04 2.32 10.20
CA PRO A 34 22.66 2.77 10.25
C PRO A 34 22.04 2.77 8.85
N ARG A 35 20.81 2.27 8.75
CA ARG A 35 20.10 2.13 7.47
C ARG A 35 19.43 3.44 7.08
N LYS A 36 19.52 3.83 5.81
CA LYS A 36 18.69 4.90 5.23
C LYS A 36 17.25 4.43 5.11
N ARG A 37 16.28 5.25 5.52
CA ARG A 37 14.85 4.96 5.35
C ARG A 37 14.31 5.77 4.17
N LYS A 38 13.62 5.08 3.25
CA LYS A 38 12.84 5.72 2.18
C LYS A 38 11.38 5.73 2.59
N GLU A 39 10.73 6.87 2.40
CA GLU A 39 9.30 7.03 2.59
C GLU A 39 8.66 7.28 1.23
N TYR A 40 7.64 6.49 0.91
CA TYR A 40 6.93 6.55 -0.35
C TYR A 40 5.56 7.13 -0.10
N ILE A 41 5.34 8.35 -0.57
CA ILE A 41 4.02 8.99 -0.53
C ILE A 41 3.41 8.78 -1.90
N VAL A 42 2.41 7.91 -1.96
CA VAL A 42 1.62 7.67 -3.17
C VAL A 42 0.44 8.62 -3.13
N ASP A 43 0.38 9.54 -4.09
CA ASP A 43 -0.81 10.32 -4.33
C ASP A 43 -1.94 9.39 -4.79
N SER A 44 -2.93 9.22 -3.92
CA SER A 44 -4.06 8.30 -4.09
C SER A 44 -5.23 8.91 -4.86
N SER A 45 -5.12 10.17 -5.31
CA SER A 45 -6.19 10.86 -6.04
C SER A 45 -6.58 10.15 -7.34
N ASP A 46 -5.62 9.52 -8.01
CA ASP A 46 -5.83 8.77 -9.26
C ASP A 46 -6.05 7.26 -9.05
N LEU A 47 -5.98 6.76 -7.80
CA LEU A 47 -6.16 5.33 -7.54
C LEU A 47 -7.62 4.93 -7.77
N ARG A 48 -7.81 3.87 -8.54
CA ARG A 48 -9.13 3.26 -8.75
C ARG A 48 -9.56 2.55 -7.47
N LYS A 49 -10.88 2.48 -7.22
CA LYS A 49 -11.46 1.85 -6.01
C LYS A 49 -10.90 0.45 -5.71
N TYR A 50 -10.73 -0.38 -6.74
CA TYR A 50 -10.18 -1.74 -6.57
C TYR A 50 -8.73 -1.75 -6.07
N GLN A 51 -7.91 -0.78 -6.50
CA GLN A 51 -6.51 -0.64 -6.07
C GLN A 51 -6.44 -0.20 -4.60
N ILE A 52 -7.33 0.69 -4.17
CA ILE A 52 -7.42 1.15 -2.77
C ILE A 52 -7.81 -0.01 -1.84
N LEU A 53 -8.68 -0.91 -2.32
CA LEU A 53 -9.14 -2.09 -1.56
C LEU A 53 -8.15 -3.25 -1.59
N GLY A 54 -7.02 -3.12 -2.29
CA GLY A 54 -5.95 -4.13 -2.32
C GLY A 54 -6.19 -5.31 -3.27
N PHE A 55 -7.10 -5.17 -4.26
CA PHE A 55 -7.25 -6.18 -5.30
C PHE A 55 -6.11 -6.09 -6.33
N GLU A 56 -5.60 -7.24 -6.77
CA GLU A 56 -4.52 -7.33 -7.77
C GLU A 56 -4.96 -6.84 -9.15
N ASP A 57 -6.21 -7.12 -9.53
CA ASP A 57 -6.79 -6.70 -10.80
C ASP A 57 -8.25 -6.24 -10.64
N TYR A 58 -8.76 -5.61 -11.68
CA TYR A 58 -10.16 -5.14 -11.71
C TYR A 58 -11.16 -6.29 -11.76
N ASN A 59 -10.82 -7.43 -12.38
CA ASN A 59 -11.72 -8.55 -12.58
C ASN A 59 -12.08 -9.24 -11.26
N HIS A 60 -11.10 -9.44 -10.38
CA HIS A 60 -11.31 -9.98 -9.04
C HIS A 60 -12.15 -9.05 -8.17
N TYR A 61 -11.96 -7.74 -8.29
CA TYR A 61 -12.83 -6.76 -7.61
C TYR A 61 -14.27 -6.82 -8.12
N VAL A 62 -14.47 -6.87 -9.43
CA VAL A 62 -15.77 -7.02 -10.08
C VAL A 62 -16.46 -8.32 -9.65
N GLY A 63 -15.73 -9.44 -9.66
CA GLY A 63 -16.25 -10.74 -9.18
C GLY A 63 -16.59 -10.75 -7.70
N TYR A 64 -15.79 -10.10 -6.85
CA TYR A 64 -16.10 -9.91 -5.44
C TYR A 64 -17.40 -9.12 -5.25
N LEU A 65 -17.59 -8.01 -5.98
CA LEU A 65 -18.83 -7.23 -5.88
C LEU A 65 -20.04 -8.05 -6.29
N ALA A 66 -19.95 -8.80 -7.40
CA ALA A 66 -21.03 -9.67 -7.87
C ALA A 66 -21.40 -10.76 -6.88
N THR A 67 -20.40 -11.43 -6.29
CA THR A 67 -20.62 -12.48 -5.30
C THR A 67 -21.30 -11.95 -4.02
N ASN A 68 -21.08 -10.68 -3.70
CA ASN A 68 -21.61 -10.04 -2.49
C ASN A 68 -22.86 -9.17 -2.74
N GLY A 69 -23.43 -9.19 -3.95
CA GLY A 69 -24.62 -8.40 -4.27
C GLY A 69 -24.39 -6.89 -4.29
N LEU A 70 -23.15 -6.45 -4.51
CA LEU A 70 -22.72 -5.04 -4.52
C LEU A 70 -22.58 -4.48 -5.96
N ASN A 71 -23.34 -5.03 -6.91
CA ASN A 71 -23.30 -4.68 -8.33
C ASN A 71 -23.58 -3.20 -8.59
N ASN A 72 -24.38 -2.57 -7.72
CA ASN A 72 -24.70 -1.14 -7.78
C ASN A 72 -23.48 -0.21 -7.61
N LEU A 73 -22.34 -0.72 -7.12
CA LEU A 73 -21.13 0.08 -6.92
C LEU A 73 -20.29 0.27 -8.19
N VAL A 74 -20.62 -0.44 -9.27
CA VAL A 74 -19.94 -0.33 -10.58
C VAL A 74 -20.99 -0.08 -11.67
N PRO A 75 -20.91 1.04 -12.41
CA PRO A 75 -21.90 1.39 -13.44
C PRO A 75 -22.04 0.35 -14.55
N GLU A 76 -20.97 -0.38 -14.86
CA GLU A 76 -20.93 -1.38 -15.93
C GLU A 76 -21.86 -2.57 -15.66
N PHE A 77 -22.04 -2.97 -14.39
CA PHE A 77 -23.02 -3.99 -14.02
C PHE A 77 -24.46 -3.50 -14.22
N GLN A 78 -24.72 -2.21 -13.97
CA GLN A 78 -26.06 -1.66 -14.17
C GLN A 78 -26.46 -1.64 -15.64
N ILE A 79 -25.52 -1.48 -16.58
CA ILE A 79 -25.83 -1.49 -18.02
C ILE A 79 -26.32 -2.88 -18.44
N LEU A 80 -25.72 -3.95 -17.91
CA LEU A 80 -26.10 -5.33 -18.21
C LEU A 80 -27.43 -5.73 -17.56
N ASP A 81 -27.63 -5.37 -16.28
CA ASP A 81 -28.91 -5.61 -15.58
C ASP A 81 -30.09 -4.93 -16.29
N ASN A 82 -29.86 -3.75 -16.88
CA ASN A 82 -30.89 -3.04 -17.66
C ASN A 82 -31.07 -3.64 -19.07
N ALA A 83 -30.01 -4.17 -19.70
CA ALA A 83 -30.09 -4.76 -21.04
C ALA A 83 -30.96 -6.05 -21.06
N ASP A 84 -30.88 -6.87 -20.01
CA ASP A 84 -31.75 -8.03 -19.84
C ASP A 84 -33.23 -7.64 -19.64
N HIS A 85 -33.52 -6.38 -19.32
CA HIS A 85 -34.88 -5.85 -19.19
C HIS A 85 -35.43 -5.22 -20.49
N TYR A 86 -34.58 -4.98 -21.50
CA TYR A 86 -34.97 -4.44 -22.81
C TYR A 86 -34.99 -5.50 -23.93
N GLY A 87 -34.98 -6.79 -23.56
CA GLY A 87 -34.94 -7.94 -24.48
C GLY A 87 -36.28 -8.43 -25.04
N ASP A 88 -37.40 -7.72 -24.81
CA ASP A 88 -38.70 -8.03 -25.40
C ASP A 88 -39.16 -6.87 -26.31
N PHE A 89 -38.80 -6.96 -27.61
CA PHE A 89 -39.47 -6.25 -28.70
C PHE A 89 -39.82 -7.24 -29.81
#